data_AF-A0AAV0VQG9-F1
#
_entry.id   AF-A0AAV0VQG9-F1
#
_cell.length_a   1.000
_cell.length_b   1.000
_cell.length_c   1.000
_cell.angle_alpha   90.00
_cell.angle_beta   90.00
_cell.angle_gamma   90.00
#
_symmetry.space_group_name_H-M   'P 1'
#
loop_
_entity.id
_entity.type
_entity.pdbx_description
1 polymer ?
#
loop_
_entity_poly.entity_id
_entity_poly.type
_entity_poly.pdbx_seq_one_letter_code
_entity_poly.pdbx_strand_id
1 'polypeptide(L)'
;MKYITLMRLFNDTNTWTKLRMVSEMARLFDPLGLIGPVVVQAKILVVELWCEKIGWDTKLPDIHHKKWEGYYNHLIYVKEIRINRRVLQVSEPTDLQLHIFCDASEAAYGACVYIKSKGRDNVISCELLCSRSRVALLKVTAIPRLELCAALLALRLSNKITAAVPLTFSKRVIWSDSTIALAWIKNHQGINDNPADHANRGLN
;
A
#
# COMPACT_ATOMS: atom_id res chain seq x y z
N MET A 1 7.24 -11.36 -22.64
CA MET A 1 6.64 -11.42 -21.29
C MET A 1 7.71 -12.00 -20.36
N LYS A 2 8.54 -11.13 -19.74
CA LYS A 2 9.67 -11.59 -18.92
C LYS A 2 9.16 -11.94 -17.52
N TYR A 3 9.30 -13.23 -17.22
CA TYR A 3 8.98 -13.95 -16.00
C TYR A 3 9.23 -13.15 -14.71
N ILE A 4 8.25 -13.18 -13.81
CA ILE A 4 8.53 -13.22 -12.38
C ILE A 4 9.35 -14.50 -12.21
N THR A 5 10.65 -14.38 -11.97
CA THR A 5 11.53 -15.52 -11.72
C THR A 5 10.91 -16.33 -10.59
N LEU A 6 10.38 -17.50 -10.95
CA LEU A 6 9.81 -18.46 -10.03
C LEU A 6 10.79 -18.63 -8.87
N MET A 7 10.30 -18.36 -7.66
CA MET A 7 10.96 -18.76 -6.42
C MET A 7 11.38 -20.22 -6.61
N ARG A 8 12.69 -20.49 -6.65
CA ARG A 8 13.19 -21.83 -6.34
C ARG A 8 12.74 -22.07 -4.91
N LEU A 9 11.61 -22.77 -4.76
CA LEU A 9 11.19 -23.36 -3.50
C LEU A 9 12.35 -24.25 -3.07
N PHE A 10 13.14 -23.78 -2.10
CA PHE A 10 14.25 -24.56 -1.58
C PHE A 10 13.66 -25.79 -0.90
N ASN A 11 13.82 -26.94 -1.53
CA ASN A 11 13.84 -28.22 -0.84
C ASN A 11 15.12 -28.26 -0.01
N ASP A 12 15.13 -27.63 1.16
CA ASP A 12 15.90 -28.16 2.31
C ASP A 12 15.52 -27.54 3.68
N THR A 13 14.83 -28.40 4.44
CA THR A 13 14.72 -28.58 5.90
C THR A 13 14.19 -27.44 6.80
N ASN A 14 12.86 -27.39 6.88
CA ASN A 14 11.99 -27.42 8.08
C ASN A 14 12.20 -26.40 9.23
N THR A 15 13.03 -25.38 9.05
CA THR A 15 13.18 -24.31 10.04
C THR A 15 13.14 -22.95 9.38
N TRP A 16 12.01 -22.27 9.60
CA TRP A 16 11.91 -20.85 9.34
C TRP A 16 12.65 -20.06 10.42
N THR A 17 13.38 -19.03 9.98
CA THR A 17 14.01 -18.01 10.82
C THR A 17 13.56 -16.64 10.32
N LYS A 18 13.68 -15.61 11.17
CA LYS A 18 13.35 -14.24 10.78
C LYS A 18 14.14 -13.78 9.55
N LEU A 19 15.43 -14.14 9.47
CA LEU A 19 16.28 -13.82 8.33
C LEU A 19 15.78 -14.47 7.04
N ARG A 20 15.40 -15.76 7.09
CA ARG A 20 14.83 -16.46 5.93
C ARG A 20 13.52 -15.81 5.47
N MET A 21 12.62 -15.46 6.39
CA MET A 21 11.37 -14.78 6.03
C MET A 21 11.61 -13.45 5.32
N VAL A 22 12.53 -12.63 5.83
CA VAL A 22 12.87 -11.33 5.22
C VAL A 22 13.48 -11.52 3.83
N SER A 23 14.35 -12.53 3.67
CA SER A 23 14.93 -12.89 2.37
C SER A 23 13.85 -13.28 1.36
N GLU A 24 12.94 -14.18 1.73
CA GLU A 24 11.84 -14.61 0.87
C GLU A 24 10.86 -13.47 0.57
N MET A 25 10.52 -12.63 1.54
CA MET A 25 9.72 -11.42 1.32
C MET A 25 10.41 -10.48 0.31
N ALA A 26 11.73 -10.30 0.40
CA ALA A 26 12.47 -9.43 -0.52
C ALA A 26 12.48 -9.96 -1.97
N ARG A 27 12.29 -11.27 -2.17
CA ARG A 27 12.11 -11.86 -3.51
C ARG A 27 10.79 -11.48 -4.17
N LEU A 28 9.78 -11.08 -3.40
CA LEU A 28 8.51 -10.53 -3.91
C LEU A 28 8.72 -9.08 -4.39
N PHE A 29 9.56 -8.92 -5.41
CA PHE A 29 9.89 -7.62 -5.98
C PHE A 29 8.69 -7.05 -6.74
N ASP A 30 8.01 -6.10 -6.10
CA ASP A 30 6.82 -5.42 -6.63
C ASP A 30 7.01 -3.89 -6.57
N PRO A 31 7.72 -3.29 -7.55
CA PRO A 31 8.02 -1.86 -7.54
C PRO A 31 6.77 -0.98 -7.69
N LEU A 32 5.73 -1.50 -8.34
CA LEU A 32 4.47 -0.79 -8.61
C LEU A 32 3.39 -1.11 -7.57
N GLY A 33 3.58 -2.05 -6.65
CA GLY A 33 2.55 -2.42 -5.69
C GLY A 33 1.36 -3.16 -6.31
N LEU A 34 1.53 -3.82 -7.46
CA LEU A 34 0.43 -4.50 -8.15
C LEU A 34 -0.05 -5.76 -7.42
N ILE A 35 0.82 -6.37 -6.62
CA ILE A 35 0.49 -7.46 -5.69
C ILE A 35 0.60 -6.98 -4.24
N GLY A 36 0.33 -5.69 -4.01
CA GLY A 36 0.41 -5.02 -2.71
C GLY A 36 -0.22 -5.79 -1.54
N PRO A 37 -1.41 -6.40 -1.68
CA PRO A 37 -2.02 -7.23 -0.63
C PRO A 37 -1.18 -8.46 -0.23
N VAL A 38 -0.53 -9.11 -1.19
CA VAL A 38 0.35 -10.27 -0.93
C VAL A 38 1.62 -9.82 -0.20
N VAL A 39 2.19 -8.69 -0.64
CA VAL A 39 3.44 -8.16 -0.07
C VAL A 39 3.22 -7.60 1.33
N VAL A 40 2.09 -6.94 1.61
CA VAL A 40 1.82 -6.35 2.93
C VAL A 40 1.62 -7.42 4.00
N GLN A 41 1.02 -8.56 3.66
CA GLN A 41 0.88 -9.68 4.58
C GLN A 41 2.25 -10.21 5.05
N ALA A 42 3.21 -10.42 4.14
CA ALA A 42 4.57 -10.79 4.53
C ALA A 42 5.22 -9.74 5.44
N LYS A 43 5.04 -8.44 5.12
CA LYS A 43 5.60 -7.37 5.94
C LYS A 43 5.01 -7.35 7.35
N ILE A 44 3.70 -7.60 7.51
CA ILE A 44 3.04 -7.68 8.81
C ILE A 44 3.66 -8.81 9.62
N LEU A 45 3.79 -10.02 9.04
CA LEU A 45 4.39 -11.18 9.73
C LEU A 45 5.83 -10.90 10.17
N VAL A 46 6.64 -10.23 9.33
CA VAL A 46 8.01 -9.84 9.70
C VAL A 46 8.01 -8.81 10.85
N VAL A 47 7.08 -7.85 10.83
CA VAL A 47 6.96 -6.84 11.89
C VAL A 47 6.54 -7.45 13.22
N GLU A 48 5.65 -8.44 13.23
CA GLU A 48 5.28 -9.20 14.45
C GLU A 48 6.53 -9.76 15.15
N LEU A 49 7.44 -10.39 14.39
CA LEU A 49 8.69 -10.93 14.92
C LEU A 49 9.64 -9.86 15.48
N TRP A 50 9.68 -8.67 14.87
CA TRP A 50 10.46 -7.56 15.40
C TRP A 50 9.89 -7.04 16.71
N CYS A 51 8.57 -6.98 16.85
CA CYS A 51 7.92 -6.59 18.09
C CYS A 51 8.21 -7.58 19.23
N GLU A 52 8.30 -8.87 18.93
CA GLU A 52 8.68 -9.92 19.90
C GLU A 52 10.20 -10.05 20.10
N LYS A 53 11.00 -9.21 19.45
CA LYS A 53 12.47 -9.19 19.57
C LYS A 53 13.13 -10.54 19.24
N ILE A 54 12.52 -11.34 18.36
CA ILE A 54 13.08 -12.62 17.92
C ILE A 54 14.39 -12.37 17.15
N GLY A 55 15.42 -13.17 17.41
CA GLY A 55 16.73 -13.06 16.74
C GLY A 55 16.66 -13.35 15.23
N TRP A 56 17.70 -12.98 14.49
CA TRP A 56 17.75 -13.17 13.03
C TRP A 56 17.79 -14.66 12.62
N ASP A 57 18.67 -15.42 13.28
CA ASP A 57 18.91 -16.84 12.99
C ASP A 57 18.18 -17.77 13.98
N THR A 58 17.40 -17.21 14.89
CA THR A 58 16.60 -17.98 15.85
C THR A 58 15.45 -18.68 15.13
N LYS A 59 15.24 -19.96 15.44
CA LYS A 59 14.07 -20.72 15.00
C LYS A 59 12.79 -19.99 15.44
N LEU A 60 11.82 -19.88 14.54
CA LEU A 60 10.55 -19.26 14.88
C LEU A 60 9.79 -20.09 15.92
N PRO A 61 9.12 -19.43 16.88
CA PRO A 61 8.09 -20.07 17.70
C PRO A 61 6.99 -20.67 16.81
N ASP A 62 6.36 -21.75 17.26
CA ASP A 62 5.40 -22.53 16.45
C ASP A 62 4.24 -21.70 15.89
N ILE A 63 3.78 -20.69 16.64
CA ILE A 63 2.71 -19.79 16.22
C ILE A 63 3.11 -19.03 14.95
N HIS A 64 4.30 -18.43 14.96
CA HIS A 64 4.83 -17.67 13.82
C HIS A 64 5.22 -18.57 12.66
N HIS A 65 5.76 -19.75 12.96
CA HIS A 65 6.08 -20.75 11.96
C HIS A 65 4.84 -21.13 11.14
N LYS A 66 3.74 -21.48 11.81
CA LYS A 66 2.48 -21.87 11.16
C LYS A 66 1.88 -20.73 10.34
N LYS A 67 1.88 -19.49 10.87
CA LYS A 67 1.40 -18.31 10.12
C LYS A 67 2.21 -18.10 8.83
N TRP A 68 3.53 -18.14 8.94
CA TRP A 68 4.42 -17.95 7.80
C TRP A 68 4.29 -19.06 6.78
N GLU A 69 4.26 -20.32 7.22
CA GLU A 69 4.09 -21.49 6.36
C GLU A 69 2.76 -21.43 5.60
N GLY A 70 1.66 -21.08 6.26
CA GLY A 70 0.37 -20.86 5.61
C GLY A 70 0.43 -19.77 4.54
N TYR A 71 1.04 -18.62 4.85
CA TYR A 71 1.27 -17.55 3.87
C TYR A 71 2.13 -18.02 2.69
N TYR A 72 3.25 -18.69 2.97
CA TYR A 72 4.21 -19.14 1.98
C TYR A 72 3.60 -20.16 1.01
N ASN A 73 2.81 -21.10 1.54
CA ASN A 73 2.11 -22.09 0.72
C ASN A 73 1.09 -21.45 -0.23
N HIS A 74 0.47 -20.33 0.16
CA HIS A 74 -0.42 -19.58 -0.71
C HIS A 74 0.29 -18.77 -1.81
N LEU A 75 1.61 -18.54 -1.71
CA LEU A 75 2.35 -17.80 -2.74
C LEU A 75 2.31 -18.49 -4.11
N ILE A 76 2.03 -19.79 -4.16
CA ILE A 76 1.87 -20.52 -5.43
C ILE A 76 0.75 -19.93 -6.29
N TYR A 77 -0.28 -19.33 -5.69
CA TYR A 77 -1.42 -18.74 -6.40
C TYR A 77 -1.11 -17.37 -6.98
N VAL A 78 -0.01 -16.71 -6.58
CA VAL A 78 0.39 -15.39 -7.12
C VAL A 78 0.62 -15.47 -8.64
N LYS A 79 1.05 -16.63 -9.15
CA LYS A 79 1.24 -16.88 -10.60
C LYS A 79 -0.06 -16.83 -11.40
N GLU A 80 -1.21 -16.94 -10.75
CA GLU A 80 -2.54 -16.95 -11.37
C GLU A 80 -3.08 -15.53 -11.53
N ILE A 81 -2.53 -14.56 -10.78
CA ILE A 81 -2.91 -13.16 -10.90
C ILE A 81 -2.55 -12.67 -12.31
N ARG A 82 -3.54 -12.12 -13.01
CA ARG A 82 -3.40 -11.51 -14.33
C ARG A 82 -3.65 -10.02 -14.20
N ILE A 83 -2.66 -9.21 -14.56
CA ILE A 83 -2.73 -7.76 -14.50
C ILE A 83 -2.37 -7.22 -15.88
N ASN A 84 -3.25 -6.37 -16.41
CA ASN A 84 -3.01 -5.71 -17.69
C ASN A 84 -1.79 -4.80 -17.57
N ARG A 85 -0.74 -5.10 -18.36
CA ARG A 85 0.46 -4.25 -18.41
C ARG A 85 0.16 -2.88 -19.05
N ARG A 86 -0.79 -2.85 -19.99
CA ARG A 86 -1.23 -1.63 -20.66
C ARG A 86 -2.28 -0.96 -19.78
N VAL A 87 -1.95 0.23 -19.26
CA VAL A 87 -2.85 0.99 -18.38
C VAL A 87 -3.76 1.93 -19.18
N LEU A 88 -3.29 2.42 -20.34
CA LEU A 88 -4.09 3.23 -21.27
C LEU A 88 -4.65 2.35 -22.38
N GLN A 89 -5.87 1.86 -22.23
CA GLN A 89 -6.51 1.00 -23.26
C GLN A 89 -6.99 1.80 -24.46
N VAL A 90 -7.35 3.07 -24.26
CA VAL A 90 -7.78 3.99 -25.31
C VAL A 90 -6.59 4.80 -25.83
N SER A 91 -6.44 4.84 -27.16
CA SER A 91 -5.51 5.75 -27.84
C SER A 91 -6.08 7.17 -27.84
N GLU A 92 -5.28 8.17 -27.46
CA GLU A 92 -5.68 9.58 -27.39
C GLU A 92 -6.99 9.83 -26.61
N PRO A 93 -7.00 9.56 -25.30
CA PRO A 93 -8.19 9.77 -24.49
C PRO A 93 -8.61 11.25 -24.49
N THR A 94 -9.91 11.50 -24.64
CA THR A 94 -10.51 12.83 -24.54
C THR A 94 -10.59 13.32 -23.10
N ASP A 95 -10.62 12.38 -22.16
CA ASP A 95 -10.60 12.65 -20.72
C ASP A 95 -9.74 11.60 -20.01
N LEU A 96 -8.76 12.07 -19.25
CA LEU A 96 -7.79 11.23 -18.55
C LEU A 96 -7.71 11.66 -17.08
N GLN A 97 -8.20 10.80 -16.19
CA GLN A 97 -8.33 11.10 -14.77
C GLN A 97 -7.48 10.15 -13.92
N LEU A 98 -6.98 10.66 -12.81
CA LEU A 98 -6.31 9.88 -11.77
C LEU A 98 -7.23 9.77 -10.55
N HIS A 99 -7.57 8.54 -10.17
CA HIS A 99 -8.36 8.27 -8.97
C HIS A 99 -7.51 7.47 -7.99
N ILE A 100 -7.33 8.01 -6.79
CA ILE A 100 -6.55 7.39 -5.73
C ILE A 100 -7.51 7.06 -4.60
N PHE A 101 -7.57 5.79 -4.21
CA PHE A 101 -8.34 5.36 -3.04
C PHE A 101 -7.36 5.06 -1.92
N CYS A 102 -7.65 5.54 -0.71
CA CYS A 102 -6.89 5.23 0.47
C CYS A 102 -7.78 4.70 1.58
N ASP A 103 -7.20 3.80 2.36
CA ASP A 103 -7.86 3.07 3.43
C ASP A 103 -6.82 2.69 4.50
N ALA A 104 -7.28 2.52 5.73
CA ALA A 104 -6.48 2.06 6.84
C ALA A 104 -7.17 0.98 7.67
N SER A 105 -6.34 0.06 8.15
CA SER A 105 -6.70 -0.93 9.15
C SER A 105 -5.71 -0.85 10.31
N GLU A 106 -6.00 -1.57 11.39
CA GLU A 106 -5.09 -1.68 12.53
C GLU A 106 -3.71 -2.25 12.15
N ALA A 107 -3.64 -3.09 11.13
CA ALA A 107 -2.42 -3.77 10.71
C ALA A 107 -1.63 -3.00 9.64
N ALA A 108 -2.32 -2.28 8.76
CA ALA A 108 -1.70 -1.57 7.64
C ALA A 108 -2.59 -0.48 7.08
N TYR A 109 -1.98 0.50 6.43
CA TYR A 109 -2.67 1.51 5.63
C TYR A 109 -2.06 1.59 4.23
N GLY A 110 -2.86 2.02 3.27
CA GLY A 110 -2.45 1.99 1.88
C GLY A 110 -3.20 2.95 0.98
N ALA A 111 -2.72 3.04 -0.25
CA ALA A 111 -3.40 3.73 -1.33
C ALA A 111 -3.22 2.96 -2.65
N CYS A 112 -4.28 2.85 -3.44
CA CYS A 112 -4.26 2.31 -4.79
C CYS A 112 -4.66 3.38 -5.79
N VAL A 113 -4.01 3.40 -6.95
CA VAL A 113 -4.18 4.44 -7.97
C VAL A 113 -4.68 3.82 -9.25
N TYR A 114 -5.82 4.30 -9.71
CA TYR A 114 -6.43 3.93 -10.98
C TYR A 114 -6.32 5.09 -11.96
N ILE A 115 -6.01 4.74 -13.20
CA ILE A 115 -6.18 5.66 -14.33
C ILE A 115 -7.53 5.34 -14.95
N LYS A 116 -8.35 6.38 -15.10
CA LYS A 116 -9.58 6.33 -15.87
C LYS A 116 -9.35 7.10 -17.17
N SER A 117 -9.58 6.45 -18.31
CA SER A 117 -9.51 7.08 -19.62
C SER A 117 -10.82 6.92 -20.37
N LYS A 118 -11.23 7.98 -21.07
CA LYS A 118 -12.40 7.98 -21.95
C LYS A 118 -11.99 8.26 -23.40
N GLY A 119 -12.41 7.42 -24.33
CA GLY A 119 -12.20 7.58 -25.76
C GLY A 119 -13.16 8.55 -26.43
N ARG A 120 -12.93 8.81 -27.73
CA ARG A 120 -13.83 9.61 -28.58
C ARG A 120 -15.15 8.88 -28.86
N ASP A 121 -15.11 7.57 -28.87
CA ASP A 121 -16.24 6.64 -28.97
C ASP A 121 -17.02 6.47 -27.65
N ASN A 122 -16.68 7.26 -26.62
CA ASN A 122 -17.18 7.13 -25.25
C ASN A 122 -16.81 5.81 -24.56
N VAL A 123 -15.87 5.00 -25.08
CA VAL A 123 -15.36 3.83 -24.37
C VAL A 123 -14.57 4.28 -23.16
N ILE A 124 -14.92 3.74 -21.99
CA ILE A 124 -14.25 4.03 -20.72
C ILE A 124 -13.42 2.81 -20.31
N SER A 125 -12.18 3.04 -19.90
CA SER A 125 -11.35 2.03 -19.25
C SER A 125 -10.83 2.55 -17.92
N CYS A 126 -10.78 1.66 -16.93
CA CYS A 126 -10.23 1.93 -15.61
C CYS A 126 -9.21 0.83 -15.29
N GLU A 127 -7.96 1.21 -15.11
CA GLU A 127 -6.86 0.25 -14.90
C GLU A 127 -6.04 0.65 -13.68
N LEU A 128 -5.61 -0.35 -12.90
CA LEU A 128 -4.72 -0.13 -11.76
C LEU A 128 -3.34 0.27 -12.28
N LEU A 129 -2.88 1.47 -11.93
CA LEU A 129 -1.57 1.97 -12.29
C LEU A 129 -0.51 1.47 -11.30
N CYS A 130 -0.75 1.69 -10.01
CA CYS A 130 0.15 1.29 -8.94
C CYS A 130 -0.57 1.35 -7.59
N SER A 131 0.01 0.73 -6.57
CA SER A 131 -0.40 0.91 -5.18
C SER A 131 0.80 1.08 -4.26
N ARG A 132 0.53 1.55 -3.05
CA ARG A 132 1.53 1.60 -1.98
C ARG A 132 0.87 1.28 -0.66
N SER A 133 1.50 0.39 0.11
CA SER A 133 1.08 0.06 1.47
C SER A 133 2.22 0.27 2.46
N ARG A 134 1.87 0.54 3.71
CA ARG A 134 2.77 0.60 4.86
C ARG A 134 2.15 -0.17 6.01
N VAL A 135 2.97 -0.97 6.70
CA VAL A 135 2.54 -1.65 7.91
C VAL A 135 2.34 -0.60 9.00
N ALA A 136 1.20 -0.66 9.69
CA ALA A 136 0.99 0.11 10.89
C ALA A 136 1.85 -0.52 11.98
N LEU A 137 2.64 0.30 12.68
CA LEU A 137 3.40 -0.19 13.83
C LEU A 137 2.39 -0.81 14.80
N LEU A 138 2.63 -2.03 15.29
CA LEU A 138 1.74 -2.76 16.20
C LEU A 138 1.53 -2.08 17.57
N LYS A 139 2.05 -0.85 17.74
CA LYS A 139 1.74 0.02 18.89
C LYS A 139 0.44 0.75 18.60
N VAL A 140 -0.43 0.81 19.61
CA VAL A 140 -1.75 1.42 19.59
C VAL A 140 -1.69 2.82 18.96
N THR A 141 -2.00 2.88 17.66
CA THR A 141 -2.23 4.11 16.92
C THR A 141 -3.70 4.08 16.56
N ALA A 142 -4.45 5.10 16.99
CA ALA A 142 -5.89 5.12 16.73
C ALA A 142 -6.16 5.06 15.21
N ILE A 143 -7.16 4.26 14.81
CA ILE A 143 -7.59 4.11 13.40
C ILE A 143 -7.74 5.46 12.68
N PRO A 144 -8.38 6.51 13.27
CA PRO A 144 -8.47 7.83 12.63
C PRO A 144 -7.14 8.44 12.21
N ARG A 145 -6.06 8.20 12.97
CA ARG A 145 -4.72 8.69 12.62
C ARG A 145 -4.09 7.87 11.50
N LEU A 146 -4.37 6.57 11.42
CA LEU A 146 -3.94 5.73 10.32
C LEU A 146 -4.67 6.09 9.03
N GLU A 147 -5.96 6.42 9.10
CA GLU A 147 -6.75 6.95 7.99
C GLU A 147 -6.16 8.25 7.44
N LEU A 148 -5.81 9.20 8.33
CA LEU A 148 -5.12 10.42 7.92
C LEU A 148 -3.74 10.12 7.29
N CYS A 149 -3.01 9.12 7.81
CA CYS A 149 -1.77 8.65 7.19
C CYS A 149 -2.00 8.04 5.80
N ALA A 150 -3.11 7.33 5.59
CA ALA A 150 -3.49 6.76 4.30
C ALA A 150 -3.78 7.87 3.29
N ALA A 151 -4.54 8.90 3.68
CA ALA A 151 -4.80 10.08 2.85
C ALA A 151 -3.52 10.83 2.48
N LEU A 152 -2.59 11.00 3.44
CA LEU A 152 -1.27 11.58 3.17
C LEU A 152 -0.45 10.72 2.20
N LEU A 153 -0.49 9.39 2.34
CA LEU A 153 0.17 8.46 1.44
C LEU A 153 -0.38 8.57 0.02
N ALA A 154 -1.70 8.64 -0.13
CA ALA A 154 -2.39 8.85 -1.40
C ALA A 154 -1.97 10.16 -2.08
N LEU A 155 -1.94 11.27 -1.34
CA LEU A 155 -1.49 12.56 -1.87
C LEU A 155 -0.05 12.51 -2.36
N ARG A 156 0.86 11.94 -1.57
CA ARG A 156 2.27 11.78 -1.94
C ARG A 156 2.44 10.89 -3.16
N LEU A 157 1.66 9.81 -3.26
CA LEU A 157 1.68 8.90 -4.40
C LEU A 157 1.18 9.60 -5.67
N SER A 158 0.08 10.34 -5.58
CA SER A 158 -0.46 11.17 -6.66
C SER A 158 0.58 12.15 -7.20
N ASN A 159 1.25 12.90 -6.31
CA ASN A 159 2.29 13.86 -6.71
C ASN A 159 3.49 13.18 -7.41
N LYS A 160 3.93 12.02 -6.90
CA LYS A 160 5.00 11.24 -7.52
C LYS A 160 4.63 10.76 -8.92
N ILE A 161 3.39 10.28 -9.11
CA ILE A 161 2.92 9.82 -10.42
C ILE A 161 2.91 10.97 -11.41
N THR A 162 2.36 12.12 -11.04
CA THR A 162 2.33 13.28 -11.93
C THR A 162 3.71 13.83 -12.28
N ALA A 163 4.70 13.64 -11.41
CA ALA A 163 6.08 14.02 -11.70
C ALA A 163 6.80 12.99 -12.58
N ALA A 164 6.49 11.70 -12.43
CA ALA A 164 7.18 10.61 -13.11
C ALA A 164 6.58 10.23 -14.47
N VAL A 165 5.28 10.47 -14.66
CA VAL A 165 4.55 10.04 -15.84
C VAL A 165 4.25 11.27 -16.72
N PRO A 166 4.74 11.32 -17.98
CA PRO A 166 4.54 12.45 -18.88
C PRO A 166 3.13 12.42 -19.50
N LEU A 167 2.11 12.46 -18.65
CA LEU A 167 0.70 12.50 -19.03
C LEU A 167 0.02 13.68 -18.35
N THR A 168 -0.85 14.36 -19.10
CA THR A 168 -1.69 15.43 -18.56
C THR A 168 -3.00 14.83 -18.07
N PHE A 169 -3.24 14.91 -16.77
CA PHE A 169 -4.49 14.46 -16.16
C PHE A 169 -5.47 15.64 -16.08
N SER A 170 -6.68 15.48 -16.64
CA SER A 170 -7.76 16.47 -16.56
C SER A 170 -8.29 16.60 -15.12
N LYS A 171 -8.22 15.53 -14.34
CA LYS A 171 -8.72 15.47 -12.97
C LYS A 171 -7.86 14.54 -12.11
N ARG A 172 -7.66 14.94 -10.85
CA ARG A 172 -7.10 14.08 -9.80
C ARG A 172 -8.06 14.06 -8.61
N VAL A 173 -8.45 12.87 -8.16
CA VAL A 173 -9.35 12.71 -7.02
C VAL A 173 -8.74 11.73 -6.03
N ILE A 174 -8.72 12.12 -4.76
CA ILE A 174 -8.34 11.25 -3.64
C ILE A 174 -9.62 10.91 -2.88
N TRP A 175 -9.89 9.62 -2.74
CA TRP A 175 -11.05 9.06 -2.08
C TRP A 175 -10.65 8.44 -0.74
N SER A 176 -11.44 8.72 0.28
CA SER A 176 -11.41 8.07 1.59
C SER A 176 -12.86 7.93 2.06
N ASP A 177 -13.19 6.82 2.69
CA ASP A 177 -14.47 6.56 3.36
C ASP A 177 -14.45 6.99 4.84
N SER A 178 -13.28 7.34 5.38
CA SER A 178 -13.11 7.85 6.74
C SER A 178 -13.64 9.28 6.88
N THR A 179 -14.89 9.39 7.35
CA THR A 179 -15.54 10.68 7.62
C THR A 179 -14.75 11.54 8.61
N ILE A 180 -14.10 10.92 9.60
CA ILE A 180 -13.27 11.62 10.58
C ILE A 180 -11.99 12.18 9.96
N ALA A 181 -11.31 11.43 9.10
CA ALA A 181 -10.13 11.94 8.40
C ALA A 181 -10.51 13.08 7.44
N LEU A 182 -11.63 12.93 6.70
CA LEU A 182 -12.17 13.99 5.85
C LEU A 182 -12.54 15.25 6.65
N ALA A 183 -13.16 15.09 7.82
CA ALA A 183 -13.50 16.21 8.70
C ALA A 183 -12.23 16.93 9.20
N TRP A 184 -11.20 16.19 9.63
CA TRP A 184 -9.92 16.78 10.03
C TRP A 184 -9.27 17.56 8.89
N ILE A 185 -9.23 16.99 7.69
CA ILE A 185 -8.66 17.67 6.51
C ILE A 185 -9.43 18.96 6.20
N LYS A 186 -10.76 18.93 6.24
CA LYS A 186 -11.59 20.12 5.97
C LYS A 186 -11.43 21.19 7.05
N ASN A 187 -11.46 20.80 8.32
CA ASN A 187 -11.42 21.74 9.44
C ASN A 187 -10.03 22.35 9.65
N HIS A 188 -8.96 21.70 9.21
CA HIS A 188 -7.60 22.25 9.33
C HIS A 188 -7.32 23.38 8.31
N GLN A 189 -8.06 23.45 7.20
CA GLN A 189 -7.98 24.56 6.24
C GLN A 189 -8.62 25.86 6.75
N GLY A 190 -9.30 25.82 7.90
CA GLY A 190 -9.91 26.98 8.55
C GLY A 190 -9.01 27.73 9.54
N ILE A 191 -7.77 27.29 9.79
CA ILE A 191 -6.85 27.96 10.72
C ILE A 191 -5.92 28.87 9.93
N ASN A 192 -6.43 30.05 9.57
CA ASN A 192 -5.64 31.24 9.27
C ASN A 192 -5.60 32.17 10.50
N ASP A 193 -5.62 31.60 11.71
CA ASP A 193 -5.65 32.39 12.95
C ASP A 193 -4.31 32.34 13.68
N ASN A 194 -3.69 33.52 13.71
CA ASN A 194 -2.72 34.09 14.65
C ASN A 194 -1.76 33.13 15.41
N PRO A 195 -0.43 33.25 15.21
CA PRO A 195 0.57 32.45 15.94
C PRO A 195 0.60 32.61 17.47
N ALA A 196 -0.12 33.58 18.05
CA ALA A 196 -0.24 33.73 19.51
C ALA A 196 -1.23 32.76 20.18
N ASP A 197 -2.17 32.15 19.43
CA ASP A 197 -3.27 31.35 20.02
C ASP A 197 -2.85 29.93 20.44
N HIS A 198 -1.68 29.46 19.99
CA HIS A 198 -1.15 28.13 20.36
C HIS A 198 -0.46 28.09 21.73
N ALA A 199 -0.09 29.24 22.31
CA ALA A 199 0.54 29.29 23.63
C ALA A 199 -0.48 29.08 24.79
N ASN A 200 -1.78 29.31 24.54
CA ASN A 200 -2.80 29.38 25.59
C ASN A 200 -3.78 28.20 25.66
N ARG A 201 -3.58 27.11 24.91
CA ARG A 201 -4.49 25.93 24.96
C ARG A 201 -3.97 24.73 25.76
N GLY A 202 -3.30 25.03 26.89
CA GLY A 202 -3.26 24.25 28.15
C GLY A 202 -2.48 22.93 28.15
N LEU A 203 -1.60 22.58 29.10
CA LEU A 203 -1.45 23.03 30.49
C LEU A 203 -2.79 23.31 31.18
N ASN A 204 -3.57 22.24 31.32
CA ASN A 204 -4.08 21.73 32.61
C ASN A 204 -4.88 20.45 32.36
#